data_AF-A0A7J6GU22-F1
#
_entry.id   AF-A0A7J6GU22-F1
#
_cell.length_a   1.000
_cell.length_b   1.000
_cell.length_c   1.000
_cell.angle_alpha   90.00
_cell.angle_beta   90.00
_cell.angle_gamma   90.00
#
_symmetry.space_group_name_H-M   'P 1'
#
loop_
_entity.id
_entity.type
_entity.pdbx_description
1 polymer ?
#
loop_
_entity_poly.entity_id
_entity_poly.type
_entity_poly.pdbx_seq_one_letter_code
_entity_poly.pdbx_strand_id
1 'polypeptide(L)'
;MPIRATDGPGSDPPGRRSSTTNPDDPLLWYQDVKHDDLETSHFVLVHGGGFGAWCWYKTIALLEECSFKVTAIDLTGSGIHSSDANSITNLSQYVKPLTDFLEKLAEGEKVILVGHDFGGACIAYAMELFPLKISKAVFLAAAMLKNGQSTLDMFSQQAGSDDLMRQAQVFLYANGNDHPPTAIDLDKSLLKDLLFNQSPSKDVALASVSMRPIPFAPALEKLSLSDKKYGTVRRFYIETPEDNAISITHQQSMINADPPERVFRLKGADHSPFFSKPQALHKILIEISKLSLTA
;
A
#
# COMPACT_ATOMS: atom_id res chain seq x y z
N MET A 1 -48.59 34.81 61.12
CA MET A 1 -47.61 35.05 62.18
C MET A 1 -46.28 34.45 61.77
N PRO A 2 -45.15 35.11 62.06
CA PRO A 2 -43.94 35.11 61.21
C PRO A 2 -42.81 34.24 61.78
N ILE A 3 -41.73 34.03 61.01
CA ILE A 3 -40.31 34.19 61.43
C ILE A 3 -39.41 34.31 60.18
N ARG A 4 -38.39 35.15 60.35
CA ARG A 4 -37.43 35.76 59.43
C ARG A 4 -36.19 34.89 59.14
N ALA A 5 -35.55 35.17 57.99
CA ALA A 5 -34.10 35.25 57.66
C ALA A 5 -33.20 34.02 57.96
N THR A 6 -32.27 33.62 57.10
CA THR A 6 -31.04 34.38 56.76
C THR A 6 -30.47 34.07 55.38
N ASP A 7 -29.96 35.12 54.73
CA ASP A 7 -29.04 35.08 53.58
C ASP A 7 -27.65 34.54 53.97
N GLY A 8 -27.05 33.76 53.07
CA GLY A 8 -25.63 33.35 53.07
C GLY A 8 -25.01 33.56 51.68
N PRO A 9 -23.71 33.84 51.57
CA PRO A 9 -23.16 34.59 50.43
C PRO A 9 -22.72 33.70 49.26
N GLY A 10 -22.98 34.20 48.05
CA GLY A 10 -22.11 34.16 46.86
C GLY A 10 -21.55 32.83 46.40
N SER A 11 -22.19 32.20 45.40
CA SER A 11 -21.53 31.26 44.49
C SER A 11 -21.24 31.96 43.15
N ASP A 12 -19.96 32.19 42.86
CA ASP A 12 -19.50 32.53 41.50
C ASP A 12 -19.87 31.42 40.50
N PRO A 13 -20.13 31.74 39.23
CA PRO A 13 -20.42 30.74 38.21
C PRO A 13 -19.15 29.95 37.86
N PRO A 14 -19.25 28.65 37.52
CA PRO A 14 -18.08 27.86 37.17
C PRO A 14 -17.45 28.42 35.90
N GLY A 15 -16.22 28.94 36.05
CA GLY A 15 -15.41 29.43 34.95
C GLY A 15 -15.26 28.38 33.86
N ARG A 16 -15.34 28.84 32.61
CA ARG A 16 -14.89 28.10 31.42
C ARG A 16 -13.53 27.49 31.72
N ARG A 17 -13.46 26.16 31.81
CA ARG A 17 -12.19 25.44 31.73
C ARG A 17 -11.60 25.78 30.37
N SER A 18 -10.49 26.53 30.36
CA SER A 18 -9.64 26.62 29.19
C SER A 18 -9.20 25.20 28.86
N SER A 19 -9.63 24.67 27.72
CA SER A 19 -9.10 23.43 27.18
C SER A 19 -7.63 23.67 26.87
N THR A 20 -6.74 23.21 27.76
CA THR A 20 -5.33 23.02 27.44
C THR A 20 -5.27 21.92 26.39
N THR A 21 -5.22 22.31 25.12
CA THR A 21 -4.97 21.41 24.00
C THR A 21 -3.62 20.74 24.20
N ASN A 22 -3.63 19.41 24.22
CA ASN A 22 -2.43 18.60 24.33
C ASN A 22 -1.66 18.69 22.99
N PRO A 23 -0.41 19.20 22.94
CA PRO A 23 0.35 19.33 21.70
C PRO A 23 0.70 17.98 21.03
N ASP A 24 0.49 16.86 21.74
CA ASP A 24 0.66 15.51 21.21
C ASP A 24 -0.64 14.88 20.67
N ASP A 25 -1.75 15.63 20.57
CA ASP A 25 -2.97 15.13 19.92
C ASP A 25 -2.70 14.93 18.42
N PRO A 26 -2.72 13.67 17.92
CA PRO A 26 -2.50 13.41 16.51
C PRO A 26 -3.54 14.11 15.64
N LEU A 27 -4.71 14.49 16.14
CA LEU A 27 -5.76 15.11 15.33
C LEU A 27 -5.49 16.59 14.99
N LEU A 28 -4.58 17.26 15.70
CA LEU A 28 -4.31 18.70 15.50
C LEU A 28 -3.58 19.02 14.20
N TRP A 29 -2.87 18.07 13.58
CA TRP A 29 -2.12 18.32 12.34
C TRP A 29 -2.89 17.99 11.05
N TYR A 30 -4.07 17.35 11.16
CA TYR A 30 -4.86 16.91 10.00
C TYR A 30 -5.64 18.05 9.31
N GLN A 31 -5.85 19.18 9.97
CA GLN A 31 -6.89 20.15 9.57
C GLN A 31 -6.50 21.16 8.46
N ASP A 32 -5.26 21.16 7.96
CA ASP A 32 -4.79 22.19 7.03
C ASP A 32 -4.13 21.67 5.73
N VAL A 33 -4.56 20.52 5.18
CA VAL A 33 -4.18 20.19 3.80
C VAL A 33 -5.02 21.01 2.83
N LYS A 34 -4.50 22.17 2.40
CA LYS A 34 -5.05 22.90 1.26
C LYS A 34 -4.78 22.12 -0.03
N HIS A 35 -5.83 21.74 -0.75
CA HIS A 35 -5.76 20.94 -1.97
C HIS A 35 -5.53 21.77 -3.23
N ASP A 36 -5.61 23.10 -3.12
CA ASP A 36 -5.61 24.03 -4.27
C ASP A 36 -4.34 23.96 -5.14
N ASP A 37 -3.23 23.46 -4.59
CA ASP A 37 -1.93 23.36 -5.26
C ASP A 37 -1.57 21.91 -5.68
N LEU A 38 -2.47 20.94 -5.50
CA LEU A 38 -2.20 19.53 -5.83
C LEU A 38 -2.48 19.22 -7.30
N GLU A 39 -1.59 18.42 -7.91
CA GLU A 39 -1.83 17.85 -9.25
C GLU A 39 -3.07 16.94 -9.30
N THR A 40 -3.39 16.31 -8.16
CA THR A 40 -4.58 15.49 -7.93
C THR A 40 -4.71 15.19 -6.43
N SER A 41 -5.94 14.97 -5.97
CA SER A 41 -6.28 14.54 -4.61
C SER A 41 -6.85 13.11 -4.55
N HIS A 42 -6.66 12.31 -5.61
CA HIS A 42 -7.17 10.94 -5.67
C HIS A 42 -6.03 9.90 -5.58
N PHE A 43 -6.03 9.13 -4.48
CA PHE A 43 -5.18 7.96 -4.30
C PHE A 43 -5.85 6.67 -4.76
N VAL A 44 -5.12 5.85 -5.51
CA VAL A 44 -5.51 4.48 -5.86
C VAL A 44 -4.53 3.52 -5.23
N LEU A 45 -5.01 2.63 -4.37
CA LEU A 45 -4.20 1.73 -3.56
C LEU A 45 -4.31 0.29 -4.10
N VAL A 46 -3.16 -0.32 -4.40
CA VAL A 46 -3.04 -1.64 -5.00
C VAL A 46 -2.24 -2.54 -4.06
N HIS A 47 -2.87 -3.62 -3.59
CA HIS A 47 -2.30 -4.51 -2.60
C HIS A 47 -1.23 -5.45 -3.17
N GLY A 48 -0.42 -6.01 -2.27
CA GLY A 48 0.57 -7.06 -2.54
C GLY A 48 0.00 -8.47 -2.68
N GLY A 49 0.89 -9.45 -2.82
CA GLY A 49 0.52 -10.85 -2.90
C GLY A 49 -0.25 -11.33 -1.68
N GLY A 50 -1.43 -11.88 -1.90
CA GLY A 50 -2.24 -12.54 -0.87
C GLY A 50 -3.05 -11.59 0.01
N PHE A 51 -2.87 -10.29 -0.17
CA PHE A 51 -3.71 -9.26 0.42
C PHE A 51 -4.97 -8.99 -0.42
N GLY A 52 -5.78 -8.04 0.03
CA GLY A 52 -6.87 -7.41 -0.70
C GLY A 52 -6.96 -5.94 -0.29
N ALA A 53 -7.92 -5.20 -0.85
CA ALA A 53 -8.20 -3.81 -0.53
C ALA A 53 -8.36 -3.56 0.99
N TRP A 54 -8.83 -4.57 1.73
CA TRP A 54 -8.97 -4.55 3.19
C TRP A 54 -7.69 -4.21 3.94
N CYS A 55 -6.50 -4.46 3.40
CA CYS A 55 -5.24 -4.17 4.09
C CYS A 55 -5.01 -2.66 4.25
N TRP A 56 -5.64 -1.85 3.40
CA TRP A 56 -5.49 -0.41 3.38
C TRP A 56 -6.43 0.32 4.34
N TYR A 57 -7.23 -0.37 5.16
CA TYR A 57 -8.31 0.27 5.93
C TYR A 57 -7.86 1.47 6.77
N LYS A 58 -6.67 1.39 7.41
CA LYS A 58 -6.09 2.52 8.17
C LYS A 58 -5.66 3.66 7.25
N THR A 59 -4.98 3.33 6.14
CA THR A 59 -4.50 4.31 5.16
C THR A 59 -5.67 5.05 4.51
N ILE A 60 -6.77 4.34 4.18
CA ILE A 60 -8.00 4.93 3.66
C ILE A 60 -8.55 5.95 4.67
N ALA A 61 -8.77 5.54 5.92
CA ALA A 61 -9.31 6.43 6.96
C ALA A 61 -8.46 7.70 7.13
N LEU A 62 -7.14 7.55 7.26
CA LEU A 62 -6.24 8.69 7.48
C LEU A 62 -6.20 9.65 6.27
N LEU A 63 -6.25 9.12 5.04
CA LEU A 63 -6.26 9.96 3.83
C LEU A 63 -7.60 10.67 3.63
N GLU A 64 -8.72 9.99 3.89
CA GLU A 64 -10.06 10.57 3.81
C GLU A 64 -10.29 11.67 4.88
N GLU A 65 -9.73 11.50 6.08
CA GLU A 65 -9.69 12.56 7.12
C GLU A 65 -8.97 13.83 6.63
N CYS A 66 -8.00 13.69 5.71
CA CYS A 66 -7.33 14.78 5.02
C CYS A 66 -8.03 15.23 3.73
N SER A 67 -9.29 14.84 3.50
CA SER A 67 -10.10 15.15 2.30
C SER A 67 -9.54 14.64 0.97
N PHE A 68 -8.72 13.58 0.99
CA PHE A 68 -8.36 12.87 -0.24
C PHE A 68 -9.45 11.88 -0.63
N LYS A 69 -9.68 11.74 -1.94
CA LYS A 69 -10.46 10.63 -2.48
C LYS A 69 -9.55 9.39 -2.49
N VAL A 70 -10.04 8.27 -1.99
CA VAL A 70 -9.26 7.02 -1.95
C VAL A 70 -10.02 5.90 -2.63
N THR A 71 -9.33 5.10 -3.42
CA THR A 71 -9.89 3.88 -4.03
C THR A 71 -8.90 2.75 -3.85
N ALA A 72 -9.23 1.79 -2.99
CA ALA A 72 -8.47 0.57 -2.86
C ALA A 72 -9.04 -0.50 -3.80
N ILE A 73 -8.18 -1.13 -4.59
CA ILE A 73 -8.57 -2.10 -5.62
C ILE A 73 -8.33 -3.50 -5.10
N ASP A 74 -9.34 -4.37 -5.15
CA ASP A 74 -9.15 -5.81 -5.11
C ASP A 74 -8.78 -6.30 -6.51
N LEU A 75 -7.57 -6.84 -6.65
CA LEU A 75 -7.13 -7.49 -7.89
C LEU A 75 -7.92 -8.79 -8.10
N THR A 76 -7.92 -9.30 -9.35
CA THR A 76 -8.70 -10.50 -9.67
C THR A 76 -8.29 -11.66 -8.76
N GLY A 77 -9.27 -12.31 -8.14
CA GLY A 77 -9.06 -13.43 -7.22
C GLY A 77 -8.52 -13.06 -5.84
N SER A 78 -8.43 -11.77 -5.51
CA SER A 78 -7.96 -11.25 -4.23
C SER A 78 -9.08 -10.57 -3.43
N GLY A 79 -8.87 -10.37 -2.13
CA GLY A 79 -9.86 -9.78 -1.21
C GLY A 79 -11.27 -10.33 -1.40
N ILE A 80 -12.24 -9.48 -1.77
CA ILE A 80 -13.63 -9.90 -2.01
C ILE A 80 -13.93 -10.33 -3.46
N HIS A 81 -12.97 -10.29 -4.37
CA HIS A 81 -13.17 -10.68 -5.77
C HIS A 81 -13.50 -12.18 -5.88
N SER A 82 -14.58 -12.53 -6.57
CA SER A 82 -15.14 -13.90 -6.54
C SER A 82 -14.34 -14.95 -7.29
N SER A 83 -13.48 -14.55 -8.24
CA SER A 83 -12.63 -15.49 -8.99
C SER A 83 -11.71 -16.32 -8.10
N ASP A 84 -11.40 -17.54 -8.55
CA ASP A 84 -10.37 -18.38 -7.95
C ASP A 84 -8.98 -17.97 -8.47
N ALA A 85 -8.03 -17.78 -7.57
CA ALA A 85 -6.64 -17.47 -7.90
C ALA A 85 -6.02 -18.52 -8.85
N ASN A 86 -6.42 -19.79 -8.74
CA ASN A 86 -5.92 -20.87 -9.58
C ASN A 86 -6.33 -20.76 -11.06
N SER A 87 -7.37 -19.97 -11.35
CA SER A 87 -7.88 -19.79 -12.72
C SER A 87 -7.20 -18.65 -13.48
N ILE A 88 -6.33 -17.88 -12.82
CA ILE A 88 -5.72 -16.67 -13.37
C ILE A 88 -4.38 -17.04 -14.02
N THR A 89 -4.28 -16.84 -15.33
CA THR A 89 -3.18 -17.39 -16.13
C THR A 89 -2.18 -16.36 -16.65
N ASN A 90 -2.43 -15.07 -16.44
CA ASN A 90 -1.54 -13.99 -16.86
C ASN A 90 -1.81 -12.70 -16.09
N LEU A 91 -0.87 -11.77 -16.15
CA LEU A 91 -0.92 -10.52 -15.40
C LEU A 91 -2.07 -9.63 -15.84
N SER A 92 -2.40 -9.58 -17.14
CA SER A 92 -3.51 -8.77 -17.65
C SER A 92 -4.86 -9.15 -17.03
N GLN A 93 -5.09 -10.45 -16.75
CA GLN A 93 -6.26 -10.92 -16.01
C GLN A 93 -6.21 -10.51 -14.54
N TYR A 94 -5.04 -10.62 -13.91
CA TYR A 94 -4.87 -10.27 -12.50
C TYR A 94 -5.11 -8.77 -12.24
N VAL A 95 -4.55 -7.91 -13.09
CA VAL A 95 -4.63 -6.44 -12.99
C VAL A 95 -5.91 -5.83 -13.56
N LYS A 96 -6.81 -6.66 -14.13
CA LYS A 96 -8.02 -6.19 -14.82
C LYS A 96 -8.86 -5.19 -14.00
N PRO A 97 -9.11 -5.38 -12.69
CA PRO A 97 -9.90 -4.42 -11.91
C PRO A 97 -9.25 -3.03 -11.85
N LEU A 98 -7.92 -2.97 -11.78
CA LEU A 98 -7.17 -1.72 -11.81
C LEU A 98 -7.25 -1.05 -13.19
N THR A 99 -7.06 -1.82 -14.26
CA THR A 99 -7.11 -1.25 -15.62
C THR A 99 -8.52 -0.79 -15.99
N ASP A 100 -9.55 -1.55 -15.61
CA ASP A 100 -10.97 -1.16 -15.78
C ASP A 100 -11.29 0.13 -15.03
N PHE A 101 -10.73 0.30 -13.83
CA PHE A 101 -10.88 1.53 -13.06
C PHE A 101 -10.19 2.72 -13.76
N LEU A 102 -8.94 2.56 -14.18
CA LEU A 102 -8.18 3.62 -14.84
C LEU A 102 -8.80 4.01 -16.18
N GLU A 103 -9.30 3.05 -16.97
CA GLU A 103 -9.98 3.31 -18.24
C GLU A 103 -11.20 4.23 -18.07
N LYS A 104 -11.94 4.10 -16.97
CA LYS A 104 -13.14 4.87 -16.66
C LYS A 104 -12.89 6.30 -16.14
N LEU A 105 -11.66 6.65 -15.76
CA LEU A 105 -11.32 8.02 -15.39
C LEU A 105 -11.59 8.98 -16.54
N ALA A 106 -12.10 10.16 -16.23
CA ALA A 106 -12.42 11.17 -17.23
C ALA A 106 -11.16 11.66 -17.96
N GLU A 107 -11.35 12.25 -19.15
CA GLU A 107 -10.24 12.86 -19.89
C GLU A 107 -9.58 13.95 -19.04
N GLY A 108 -8.25 13.89 -18.90
CA GLY A 108 -7.48 14.80 -18.06
C GLY A 108 -7.48 14.48 -16.55
N GLU A 109 -8.31 13.55 -16.07
CA GLU A 109 -8.28 13.11 -14.67
C GLU A 109 -7.04 12.24 -14.41
N LYS A 110 -6.33 12.53 -13.33
CA LYS A 110 -5.12 11.79 -12.91
C LYS A 110 -5.22 11.30 -11.48
N VAL A 111 -4.51 10.22 -11.16
CA VAL A 111 -4.44 9.63 -9.83
C VAL A 111 -3.00 9.46 -9.34
N ILE A 112 -2.83 9.41 -8.02
CA ILE A 112 -1.62 8.90 -7.38
C ILE A 112 -1.82 7.40 -7.17
N LEU A 113 -1.00 6.59 -7.83
CA LEU A 113 -1.10 5.14 -7.79
C LEU A 113 -0.09 4.57 -6.79
N VAL A 114 -0.53 3.81 -5.79
CA VAL A 114 0.32 3.23 -4.75
C VAL A 114 0.26 1.70 -4.87
N GLY A 115 1.40 1.06 -5.13
CA GLY A 115 1.52 -0.39 -5.23
C GLY A 115 2.40 -0.93 -4.11
N HIS A 116 1.90 -1.91 -3.36
CA HIS A 116 2.64 -2.62 -2.32
C HIS A 116 3.12 -3.98 -2.83
N ASP A 117 4.34 -4.41 -2.48
CA ASP A 117 4.86 -5.75 -2.81
C ASP A 117 4.66 -6.12 -4.30
N PHE A 118 3.93 -7.19 -4.62
CA PHE A 118 3.60 -7.61 -5.98
C PHE A 118 2.68 -6.62 -6.72
N GLY A 119 1.93 -5.81 -5.97
CA GLY A 119 1.21 -4.65 -6.47
C GLY A 119 2.13 -3.66 -7.19
N GLY A 120 3.44 -3.63 -6.88
CA GLY A 120 4.46 -2.90 -7.64
C GLY A 120 4.48 -3.27 -9.13
N ALA A 121 4.50 -4.56 -9.45
CA ALA A 121 4.46 -5.02 -10.84
C ALA A 121 3.12 -4.68 -11.51
N CYS A 122 2.03 -4.72 -10.74
CA CYS A 122 0.69 -4.37 -11.22
C CYS A 122 0.59 -2.88 -11.59
N ILE A 123 1.15 -1.99 -10.77
CA ILE A 123 1.14 -0.56 -11.06
C ILE A 123 2.11 -0.22 -12.20
N ALA A 124 3.25 -0.92 -12.32
CA ALA A 124 4.16 -0.76 -13.45
C ALA A 124 3.50 -1.13 -14.78
N TYR A 125 2.73 -2.23 -14.80
CA TYR A 125 1.90 -2.62 -15.94
C TYR A 125 0.86 -1.54 -16.28
N ALA A 126 0.17 -1.00 -15.27
CA ALA A 126 -0.80 0.07 -15.45
C ALA A 126 -0.16 1.39 -15.96
N MET A 127 1.06 1.72 -15.52
CA MET A 127 1.83 2.86 -16.00
C MET A 127 2.18 2.77 -17.48
N GLU A 128 2.48 1.57 -17.98
CA GLU A 128 2.72 1.36 -19.42
C GLU A 128 1.44 1.54 -20.24
N LEU A 129 0.28 1.15 -19.71
CA LEU A 129 -0.99 1.26 -20.42
C LEU A 129 -1.62 2.66 -20.34
N PHE A 130 -1.53 3.31 -19.18
CA PHE A 130 -2.22 4.56 -18.87
C PHE A 130 -1.28 5.66 -18.33
N PRO A 131 -0.15 5.95 -19.00
CA PRO A 131 0.86 6.89 -18.46
C PRO A 131 0.29 8.31 -18.24
N LEU A 132 -0.70 8.71 -19.04
CA LEU A 132 -1.32 10.04 -18.93
C LEU A 132 -2.34 10.16 -17.78
N LYS A 133 -2.83 9.04 -17.23
CA LYS A 133 -3.80 9.00 -16.13
C LYS A 133 -3.16 8.88 -14.75
N ILE A 134 -1.83 8.76 -14.69
CA ILE A 134 -1.09 8.57 -13.44
C ILE A 134 -0.18 9.79 -13.26
N SER A 135 -0.44 10.59 -12.22
CA SER A 135 0.42 11.75 -11.90
C SER A 135 1.70 11.30 -11.20
N LYS A 136 1.57 10.35 -10.27
CA LYS A 136 2.65 9.81 -9.46
C LYS A 136 2.40 8.32 -9.20
N ALA A 137 3.46 7.53 -9.26
CA ALA A 137 3.48 6.13 -8.88
C ALA A 137 4.34 5.94 -7.63
N VAL A 138 3.79 5.32 -6.59
CA VAL A 138 4.46 5.08 -5.31
C VAL A 138 4.61 3.58 -5.12
N PHE A 139 5.85 3.12 -5.10
CA PHE A 139 6.23 1.73 -4.82
C PHE A 139 6.52 1.61 -3.32
N LEU A 140 5.64 0.94 -2.57
CA LEU A 140 5.74 0.77 -1.13
C LEU A 140 6.25 -0.64 -0.82
N ALA A 141 7.53 -0.78 -0.46
CA ALA A 141 8.15 -2.09 -0.23
C ALA A 141 7.80 -3.07 -1.38
N ALA A 142 7.97 -2.61 -2.62
CA ALA A 142 7.32 -3.20 -3.79
C ALA A 142 8.29 -3.62 -4.88
N ALA A 143 7.82 -4.52 -5.76
CA ALA A 143 8.48 -4.94 -6.98
C ALA A 143 8.48 -3.79 -8.00
N MET A 144 9.51 -2.94 -7.96
CA MET A 144 9.74 -1.86 -8.94
C MET A 144 10.58 -2.39 -10.09
N LEU A 145 9.92 -3.08 -11.01
CA LEU A 145 10.56 -3.84 -12.09
C LEU A 145 11.09 -2.94 -13.22
N LYS A 146 12.18 -3.40 -13.85
CA LYS A 146 12.65 -2.89 -15.14
C LYS A 146 11.98 -3.62 -16.30
N ASN A 147 12.11 -3.03 -17.49
CA ASN A 147 11.76 -3.70 -18.73
C ASN A 147 12.43 -5.08 -18.85
N GLY A 148 11.65 -6.10 -19.22
CA GLY A 148 12.09 -7.47 -19.37
C GLY A 148 12.24 -8.27 -18.07
N GLN A 149 11.89 -7.70 -16.91
CA GLN A 149 11.90 -8.41 -15.62
C GLN A 149 10.50 -8.89 -15.23
N SER A 150 10.45 -10.00 -14.51
CA SER A 150 9.27 -10.51 -13.80
C SER A 150 9.43 -10.36 -12.29
N THR A 151 8.33 -10.53 -11.55
CA THR A 151 8.37 -10.53 -10.07
C THR A 151 9.14 -11.74 -9.54
N LEU A 152 9.03 -12.89 -10.22
CA LEU A 152 9.81 -14.07 -9.85
C LEU A 152 11.32 -13.85 -10.06
N ASP A 153 11.73 -13.18 -11.14
CA ASP A 153 13.16 -12.86 -11.38
C ASP A 153 13.73 -12.04 -10.22
N MET A 154 12.94 -11.10 -9.68
CA MET A 154 13.30 -10.28 -8.52
C MET A 154 13.48 -11.13 -7.27
N PHE A 155 12.48 -11.94 -6.89
CA PHE A 155 12.57 -12.79 -5.70
C PHE A 155 13.64 -13.88 -5.81
N SER A 156 13.93 -14.37 -7.02
CA SER A 156 14.99 -15.38 -7.22
C SER A 156 16.39 -14.84 -6.94
N GLN A 157 16.59 -13.52 -7.00
CA GLN A 157 17.85 -12.85 -6.61
C GLN A 157 18.00 -12.69 -5.10
N GLN A 158 17.00 -13.09 -4.31
CA GLN A 158 16.98 -13.02 -2.84
C GLN A 158 17.66 -14.20 -2.15
N ALA A 159 18.19 -15.17 -2.91
CA ALA A 159 18.71 -16.44 -2.40
C ALA A 159 19.90 -16.34 -1.42
N GLY A 160 19.58 -16.16 -0.14
CA GLY A 160 20.38 -16.60 1.00
C GLY A 160 19.79 -17.89 1.60
N SER A 161 20.57 -18.64 2.38
CA SER A 161 20.15 -19.92 2.99
C SER A 161 19.01 -19.80 4.00
N ASP A 162 18.76 -18.60 4.52
CA ASP A 162 17.76 -18.31 5.58
C ASP A 162 16.55 -17.53 5.05
N ASP A 163 16.25 -17.62 3.76
CA ASP A 163 15.13 -16.88 3.16
C ASP A 163 13.78 -17.37 3.69
N LEU A 164 13.18 -16.58 4.59
CA LEU A 164 11.90 -16.86 5.22
C LEU A 164 10.75 -16.88 4.20
N MET A 165 10.86 -16.09 3.12
CA MET A 165 9.87 -16.10 2.05
C MET A 165 9.79 -17.49 1.41
N ARG A 166 10.94 -18.05 1.00
CA ARG A 166 11.00 -19.41 0.44
C ARG A 166 10.45 -20.47 1.39
N GLN A 167 10.66 -20.34 2.69
CA GLN A 167 10.14 -21.28 3.69
C GLN A 167 8.63 -21.17 3.87
N ALA A 168 8.07 -19.96 3.76
CA ALA A 168 6.65 -19.71 3.93
C ALA A 168 5.80 -20.05 2.69
N GLN A 169 6.39 -20.14 1.50
CA GLN A 169 5.64 -20.42 0.28
C GLN A 169 5.17 -21.87 0.19
N VAL A 170 3.87 -22.05 -0.02
CA VAL A 170 3.22 -23.33 -0.29
C VAL A 170 2.63 -23.29 -1.70
N PHE A 171 3.24 -24.02 -2.63
CA PHE A 171 2.75 -24.08 -4.01
C PHE A 171 1.49 -24.94 -4.13
N LEU A 172 0.49 -24.40 -4.83
CA LEU A 172 -0.76 -25.07 -5.16
C LEU A 172 -0.75 -25.54 -6.60
N TYR A 173 -1.25 -26.74 -6.86
CA TYR A 173 -1.22 -27.42 -8.16
C TYR A 173 -2.63 -27.84 -8.60
N ALA A 174 -3.53 -26.87 -8.79
CA ALA A 174 -4.92 -27.16 -9.12
C ALA A 174 -5.11 -27.87 -10.47
N ASN A 175 -4.12 -27.75 -11.37
CA ASN A 175 -4.10 -28.44 -12.67
C ASN A 175 -3.39 -29.81 -12.62
N GLY A 176 -2.99 -30.29 -11.43
CA GLY A 176 -2.23 -31.52 -11.25
C GLY A 176 -0.74 -31.28 -10.99
N ASN A 177 -0.10 -32.22 -10.28
CA ASN A 177 1.27 -32.09 -9.78
C ASN A 177 2.36 -32.15 -10.88
N ASP A 178 2.02 -32.62 -12.07
CA ASP A 178 2.93 -32.66 -13.22
C ASP A 178 2.95 -31.34 -14.02
N HIS A 179 2.18 -30.34 -13.58
CA HIS A 179 2.12 -29.01 -14.17
C HIS A 179 2.80 -27.97 -13.27
N PRO A 180 3.18 -26.79 -13.79
CA PRO A 180 3.61 -25.67 -12.97
C PRO A 180 2.54 -25.29 -11.93
N PRO A 181 2.93 -24.73 -10.78
CA PRO A 181 1.96 -24.33 -9.77
C PRO A 181 1.01 -23.26 -10.31
N THR A 182 -0.24 -23.34 -9.88
CA THR A 182 -1.32 -22.43 -10.28
C THR A 182 -1.39 -21.22 -9.35
N ALA A 183 -1.07 -21.42 -8.07
CA ALA A 183 -1.07 -20.37 -7.06
C ALA A 183 -0.03 -20.66 -5.97
N ILE A 184 0.22 -19.65 -5.14
CA ILE A 184 1.05 -19.72 -3.93
C ILE A 184 0.15 -19.41 -2.74
N ASP A 185 0.12 -20.28 -1.75
CA ASP A 185 -0.38 -19.96 -0.41
C ASP A 185 0.79 -19.66 0.53
N LEU A 186 0.53 -19.03 1.67
CA LEU A 186 1.55 -18.73 2.67
C LEU A 186 1.29 -19.51 3.96
N ASP A 187 2.34 -20.14 4.49
CA ASP A 187 2.29 -20.85 5.76
C ASP A 187 1.91 -19.87 6.88
N LYS A 188 0.71 -20.10 7.44
CA LYS A 188 0.12 -19.27 8.49
C LYS A 188 0.99 -19.22 9.75
N SER A 189 1.80 -20.24 10.02
CA SER A 189 2.70 -20.27 11.17
C SER A 189 3.86 -19.28 11.02
N LEU A 190 4.23 -18.93 9.79
CA LEU A 190 5.35 -18.04 9.46
C LEU A 190 4.90 -16.61 9.09
N LEU A 191 3.61 -16.40 8.80
CA LEU A 191 3.07 -15.09 8.40
C LEU A 191 3.48 -13.94 9.32
N LYS A 192 3.45 -14.18 10.65
CA LYS A 192 3.79 -13.16 11.63
C LYS A 192 5.22 -12.67 11.45
N ASP A 193 6.17 -13.59 11.32
CA ASP A 193 7.58 -13.24 11.23
C ASP A 193 7.93 -12.73 9.83
N LEU A 194 7.25 -13.20 8.79
CA LEU A 194 7.49 -12.81 7.40
C LEU A 194 6.95 -11.41 7.07
N LEU A 195 5.66 -11.18 7.33
CA LEU A 195 4.96 -9.99 6.82
C LEU A 195 4.63 -8.95 7.91
N PHE A 196 4.68 -9.37 9.18
CA PHE A 196 4.03 -8.65 10.29
C PHE A 196 4.90 -8.55 11.55
N ASN A 197 6.22 -8.64 11.44
CA ASN A 197 7.15 -8.69 12.57
C ASN A 197 7.14 -7.42 13.43
N GLN A 198 6.57 -6.32 12.93
CA GLN A 198 6.37 -5.05 13.66
C GLN A 198 4.89 -4.67 13.81
N SER A 199 3.96 -5.47 13.27
CA SER A 199 2.55 -5.14 13.19
C SER A 199 1.80 -5.50 14.48
N PRO A 200 0.79 -4.70 14.88
CA PRO A 200 -0.06 -5.02 16.03
C PRO A 200 -0.83 -6.33 15.85
N SER A 201 -1.00 -7.09 16.94
CA SER A 201 -1.64 -8.42 16.90
C SER A 201 -3.08 -8.41 16.35
N LYS A 202 -3.83 -7.31 16.51
CA LYS A 202 -5.17 -7.16 15.95
C LYS A 202 -5.16 -7.15 14.41
N ASP A 203 -4.16 -6.49 13.82
CA ASP A 203 -4.00 -6.45 12.36
C ASP A 203 -3.53 -7.79 11.82
N VAL A 204 -2.65 -8.48 12.56
CA VAL A 204 -2.24 -9.86 12.22
C VAL A 204 -3.43 -10.81 12.25
N ALA A 205 -4.32 -10.68 13.24
CA ALA A 205 -5.54 -11.48 13.31
C ALA A 205 -6.46 -11.21 12.09
N LEU A 206 -6.66 -9.94 11.72
CA LEU A 206 -7.40 -9.57 10.51
C LEU A 206 -6.77 -10.20 9.26
N ALA A 207 -5.46 -10.10 9.10
CA ALA A 207 -4.76 -10.67 7.95
C ALA A 207 -4.91 -12.19 7.88
N SER A 208 -4.76 -12.90 9.00
CA SER A 208 -4.81 -14.36 9.06
C SER A 208 -6.12 -14.99 8.55
N VAL A 209 -7.22 -14.23 8.60
CA VAL A 209 -8.55 -14.66 8.12
C VAL A 209 -8.94 -14.07 6.77
N SER A 210 -8.19 -13.07 6.29
CA SER A 210 -8.54 -12.31 5.07
C SER A 210 -7.60 -12.60 3.89
N MET A 211 -6.39 -13.11 4.17
CA MET A 211 -5.43 -13.44 3.13
C MET A 211 -5.91 -14.60 2.26
N ARG A 212 -5.54 -14.56 0.99
CA ARG A 212 -5.94 -15.53 -0.04
C ARG A 212 -4.73 -16.01 -0.85
N PRO A 213 -4.83 -17.15 -1.56
CA PRO A 213 -3.76 -17.59 -2.45
C PRO A 213 -3.44 -16.56 -3.54
N ILE A 214 -2.16 -16.50 -3.90
CA ILE A 214 -1.56 -15.60 -4.89
C ILE A 214 -1.52 -16.32 -6.23
N PRO A 215 -2.07 -15.79 -7.34
CA PRO A 215 -1.92 -16.40 -8.65
C PRO A 215 -0.43 -16.50 -9.06
N PHE A 216 0.02 -17.68 -9.47
CA PHE A 216 1.44 -17.90 -9.77
C PHE A 216 1.85 -17.37 -11.14
N ALA A 217 1.05 -17.63 -12.18
CA ALA A 217 1.40 -17.29 -13.55
C ALA A 217 1.68 -15.77 -13.77
N PRO A 218 0.91 -14.84 -13.17
CA PRO A 218 1.24 -13.41 -13.23
C PRO A 218 2.64 -13.04 -12.72
N ALA A 219 3.16 -13.75 -11.71
CA ALA A 219 4.48 -13.47 -11.16
C ALA A 219 5.64 -13.88 -12.09
N LEU A 220 5.39 -14.80 -13.03
CA LEU A 220 6.34 -15.25 -14.06
C LEU A 220 6.44 -14.30 -15.25
N GLU A 221 5.42 -13.45 -15.46
CA GLU A 221 5.30 -12.65 -16.65
C GLU A 221 6.34 -11.51 -16.65
N LYS A 222 7.11 -11.42 -17.72
CA LYS A 222 8.08 -10.34 -17.93
C LYS A 222 7.37 -9.11 -18.46
N LEU A 223 7.54 -7.98 -17.79
CA LEU A 223 6.92 -6.73 -18.22
C LEU A 223 7.63 -6.14 -19.43
N SER A 224 6.85 -5.64 -20.39
CA SER A 224 7.36 -4.80 -21.49
C SER A 224 7.14 -3.34 -21.12
N LEU A 225 8.18 -2.68 -20.59
CA LEU A 225 8.13 -1.31 -20.10
C LEU A 225 8.95 -0.40 -21.00
N SER A 226 8.40 0.78 -21.36
CA SER A 226 9.06 1.71 -22.27
C SER A 226 9.37 3.06 -21.62
N ASP A 227 10.48 3.68 -22.03
CA ASP A 227 10.85 5.03 -21.59
C ASP A 227 9.78 6.07 -21.98
N LYS A 228 9.06 5.82 -23.09
CA LYS A 228 8.02 6.70 -23.63
C LYS A 228 6.68 6.61 -22.91
N LYS A 229 6.48 5.61 -22.04
CA LYS A 229 5.25 5.43 -21.26
C LYS A 229 5.60 5.22 -19.79
N TYR A 230 5.90 4.00 -19.35
CA TYR A 230 6.32 3.73 -17.97
C TYR A 230 7.36 4.73 -17.45
N GLY A 231 8.41 5.02 -18.25
CA GLY A 231 9.49 5.94 -17.87
C GLY A 231 9.08 7.42 -17.79
N THR A 232 7.92 7.81 -18.31
CA THR A 232 7.41 9.20 -18.22
C THR A 232 6.64 9.48 -16.94
N VAL A 233 6.21 8.44 -16.22
CA VAL A 233 5.48 8.58 -14.97
C VAL A 233 6.48 8.86 -13.85
N ARG A 234 6.17 9.85 -12.99
CA ARG A 234 6.99 10.15 -11.81
C ARG A 234 6.90 9.01 -10.80
N ARG A 235 8.04 8.43 -10.45
CA ARG A 235 8.12 7.26 -9.54
C ARG A 235 8.71 7.68 -8.21
N PHE A 236 8.11 7.17 -7.14
CA PHE A 236 8.57 7.32 -5.77
C PHE A 236 8.68 5.94 -5.14
N TYR A 237 9.65 5.75 -4.26
CA TYR A 237 9.80 4.49 -3.52
C TYR A 237 9.76 4.75 -2.02
N ILE A 238 9.07 3.91 -1.27
CA ILE A 238 9.05 3.93 0.18
C ILE A 238 9.65 2.60 0.66
N GLU A 239 10.87 2.65 1.19
CA GLU A 239 11.58 1.47 1.70
C GLU A 239 11.26 1.20 3.17
N THR A 240 11.19 -0.08 3.53
CA THR A 240 10.82 -0.62 4.86
C THR A 240 12.01 -1.41 5.43
N PRO A 241 12.84 -0.83 6.31
CA PRO A 241 14.09 -1.47 6.74
C PRO A 241 13.92 -2.77 7.54
N GLU A 242 12.78 -2.98 8.18
CA GLU A 242 12.47 -4.15 9.01
C GLU A 242 11.66 -5.21 8.25
N ASP A 243 11.69 -5.15 6.93
CA ASP A 243 11.01 -6.06 6.00
C ASP A 243 11.76 -7.40 5.86
N ASN A 244 11.07 -8.49 6.20
CA ASN A 244 11.57 -9.86 6.10
C ASN A 244 11.15 -10.58 4.80
N ALA A 245 10.25 -9.98 4.01
CA ALA A 245 9.75 -10.54 2.76
C ALA A 245 10.51 -10.01 1.54
N ILE A 246 10.82 -8.72 1.50
CA ILE A 246 11.74 -8.10 0.56
C ILE A 246 12.80 -7.36 1.37
N SER A 247 13.98 -7.97 1.52
CA SER A 247 15.02 -7.39 2.36
C SER A 247 15.38 -5.96 1.91
N ILE A 248 15.78 -5.11 2.85
CA ILE A 248 16.21 -3.73 2.55
C ILE A 248 17.32 -3.67 1.48
N THR A 249 18.21 -4.66 1.45
CA THR A 249 19.27 -4.76 0.45
C THR A 249 18.70 -5.02 -0.95
N HIS A 250 17.64 -5.84 -1.06
CA HIS A 250 16.95 -6.09 -2.33
C HIS A 250 16.13 -4.88 -2.79
N GLN A 251 15.44 -4.21 -1.88
CA GLN A 251 14.76 -2.94 -2.17
C GLN A 251 15.76 -1.92 -2.75
N GLN A 252 16.91 -1.74 -2.09
CA GLN A 252 17.95 -0.83 -2.54
C GLN A 252 18.62 -1.26 -3.84
N SER A 253 18.78 -2.57 -4.08
CA SER A 253 19.29 -3.08 -5.35
C SER A 253 18.38 -2.67 -6.52
N MET A 254 17.06 -2.83 -6.38
CA MET A 254 16.09 -2.38 -7.38
C MET A 254 16.15 -0.87 -7.60
N ILE A 255 16.13 -0.09 -6.51
CA ILE A 255 16.23 1.38 -6.54
C ILE A 255 17.50 1.82 -7.28
N ASN A 256 18.66 1.24 -6.97
CA ASN A 256 19.92 1.62 -7.58
C ASN A 256 19.97 1.23 -9.06
N ALA A 257 19.31 0.13 -9.42
CA ALA A 257 19.26 -0.35 -10.78
C ALA A 257 18.40 0.58 -11.66
N ASP A 258 17.23 1.02 -11.18
CA ASP A 258 16.31 1.92 -11.89
C ASP A 258 15.80 3.04 -10.95
N PRO A 259 16.57 4.14 -10.81
CA PRO A 259 16.27 5.14 -9.80
C PRO A 259 14.89 5.79 -9.95
N PRO A 260 14.09 5.85 -8.87
CA PRO A 260 12.89 6.69 -8.82
C PRO A 260 13.29 8.15 -8.60
N GLU A 261 12.34 9.06 -8.74
CA GLU A 261 12.55 10.49 -8.50
C GLU A 261 12.98 10.77 -7.05
N ARG A 262 12.38 10.06 -6.08
CA ARG A 262 12.76 10.14 -4.67
C ARG A 262 12.48 8.84 -3.94
N VAL A 263 13.32 8.56 -2.94
CA VAL A 263 13.19 7.43 -2.02
C VAL A 263 12.92 7.96 -0.62
N PHE A 264 11.95 7.37 0.06
CA PHE A 264 11.59 7.64 1.44
C PHE A 264 11.86 6.40 2.28
N ARG A 265 12.38 6.57 3.49
CA ARG A 265 12.66 5.46 4.42
C ARG A 265 11.70 5.47 5.58
N LEU A 266 10.90 4.41 5.70
CA LEU A 266 9.92 4.25 6.77
C LEU A 266 10.47 3.35 7.88
N LYS A 267 11.21 3.93 8.82
CA LYS A 267 11.87 3.20 9.92
C LYS A 267 10.87 2.53 10.87
N GLY A 268 11.22 1.34 11.33
CA GLY A 268 10.40 0.49 12.20
C GLY A 268 9.21 -0.14 11.50
N ALA A 269 9.13 -0.10 10.17
CA ALA A 269 8.06 -0.71 9.41
C ALA A 269 8.50 -2.07 8.90
N ASP A 270 7.66 -3.07 9.16
CA ASP A 270 7.74 -4.37 8.51
C ASP A 270 7.29 -4.28 7.04
N HIS A 271 7.17 -5.45 6.41
CA HIS A 271 6.64 -5.56 5.05
C HIS A 271 5.21 -5.02 4.90
N SER A 272 4.46 -4.86 5.99
CA SER A 272 3.07 -4.39 6.00
C SER A 272 2.96 -3.01 6.68
N PRO A 273 3.57 -1.95 6.11
CA PRO A 273 3.67 -0.62 6.73
C PRO A 273 2.31 0.05 6.99
N PHE A 274 1.27 -0.34 6.24
CA PHE A 274 -0.13 0.07 6.48
C PHE A 274 -0.68 -0.44 7.82
N PHE A 275 -0.04 -1.43 8.46
CA PHE A 275 -0.36 -1.92 9.80
C PHE A 275 0.64 -1.48 10.85
N SER A 276 1.94 -1.67 10.60
CA SER A 276 3.01 -1.40 11.58
C SER A 276 3.29 0.09 11.79
N LYS A 277 3.17 0.92 10.74
CA LYS A 277 3.46 2.36 10.76
C LYS A 277 2.44 3.23 9.98
N PRO A 278 1.13 3.09 10.20
CA PRO A 278 0.10 3.75 9.38
C PRO A 278 0.18 5.28 9.39
N GLN A 279 0.45 5.92 10.53
CA GLN A 279 0.54 7.39 10.60
C GLN A 279 1.78 7.93 9.87
N ALA A 280 2.91 7.22 9.97
CA ALA A 280 4.14 7.64 9.30
C ALA A 280 4.06 7.38 7.79
N LEU A 281 3.46 6.26 7.38
CA LEU A 281 3.13 6.00 5.97
C LEU A 281 2.23 7.10 5.41
N HIS A 282 1.15 7.44 6.12
CA HIS A 282 0.25 8.52 5.71
C HIS A 282 1.01 9.85 5.52
N LYS A 283 1.87 10.25 6.46
CA LYS A 283 2.66 11.49 6.34
C LYS A 283 3.51 11.51 5.06
N ILE A 284 4.15 10.39 4.72
CA ILE A 284 4.94 10.27 3.48
C ILE A 284 4.04 10.36 2.24
N LEU A 285 2.87 9.73 2.25
CA LEU A 285 1.94 9.82 1.12
C LEU A 285 1.45 11.26 0.88
N ILE A 286 1.15 12.00 1.96
CA ILE A 286 0.81 13.43 1.89
C ILE A 286 1.99 14.28 1.40
N GLU A 287 3.21 13.96 1.83
CA GLU A 287 4.40 14.66 1.33
C GLU A 287 4.56 14.44 -0.18
N ILE A 288 4.47 13.19 -0.63
CA ILE A 288 4.54 12.84 -2.06
C ILE A 288 3.46 13.55 -2.87
N SER A 289 2.20 13.61 -2.37
CA SER A 289 1.12 14.27 -3.11
C SER A 289 1.42 15.74 -3.39
N LYS A 290 2.09 16.41 -2.45
CA LYS A 290 2.46 17.84 -2.50
C LYS A 290 3.71 18.13 -3.37
N LEU A 291 4.45 17.11 -3.80
CA LEU A 291 5.61 17.33 -4.68
C LEU A 291 5.14 17.73 -6.09
N SER A 292 5.40 18.97 -6.47
CA SER A 292 5.22 19.44 -7.84
C SER A 292 6.38 19.03 -8.75
N LEU A 293 6.22 19.15 -10.06
CA LEU A 293 7.32 19.05 -11.01
C LEU A 293 8.39 20.10 -10.66
N THR A 294 9.63 19.69 -10.44
CA THR A 294 10.75 20.63 -10.40
C THR A 294 10.96 21.17 -11.80
N ALA A 295 10.84 22.50 -11.95
CA ALA A 295 11.08 23.22 -13.20
C ALA A 295 12.54 23.08 -13.68
#